data_AF-A0AAX4K0S2-F1
#
_entry.id   AF-A0AAX4K0S2-F1
#
_cell.length_a   1.000
_cell.length_b   1.000
_cell.length_c   1.000
_cell.angle_alpha   90.00
_cell.angle_beta   90.00
_cell.angle_gamma   90.00
#
_symmetry.space_group_name_H-M   'P 1'
#
loop_
_entity.id
_entity.type
_entity.pdbx_description
1 polymer ?
#
loop_
_entity_poly.entity_id
_entity_poly.type
_entity_poly.pdbx_seq_one_letter_code
_entity_poly.pdbx_strand_id
1 'polypeptide(L)'
;MDSTHSPISSPCPKALPINAATQVFQNTFLRPLIFNQLDRQSLINYKTLIKRCCSAERLQLYLGAVHTVDLSHLTRTIQITYWGELLDPFPNAKVIRRYNEFVSREYHPCDSSSEAKFTYTYSYPHAERLFLSPSEQKHPLSPAGIPCDWKQFRRVTLNAYHSDFEKQGEENPGERWNSAIINRMQYPDGEELEGISADFPIPNRIVLDTLRKLDQKGLCKVKQLHLNSSDQDLFELLSFLSSTLTTLDTHDLDQNSCNIDLQDLFIKIP
;
A
#
# COMPACT_ATOMS: atom_id res chain seq x y z
N MET A 1 23.02 -49.70 -45.88
CA MET A 1 22.03 -49.44 -44.83
C MET A 1 22.73 -49.63 -43.50
N ASP A 2 22.32 -48.84 -42.50
CA ASP A 2 22.77 -48.80 -41.11
C ASP A 2 23.91 -47.84 -40.77
N SER A 3 23.51 -46.56 -40.75
CA SER A 3 24.11 -45.48 -39.96
C SER A 3 23.83 -45.71 -38.48
N THR A 4 24.86 -45.97 -37.67
CA THR A 4 24.78 -46.00 -36.20
C THR A 4 25.42 -44.73 -35.64
N HIS A 5 24.58 -43.72 -35.36
CA HIS A 5 24.95 -42.57 -34.53
C HIS A 5 24.79 -42.96 -33.06
N SER A 6 25.89 -42.87 -32.29
CA SER A 6 25.84 -42.85 -30.82
C SER A 6 25.81 -41.39 -30.34
N PRO A 7 24.95 -41.02 -29.37
CA PRO A 7 24.89 -39.65 -28.86
C PRO A 7 26.02 -39.40 -27.85
N ILE A 8 26.78 -38.33 -28.07
CA ILE A 8 27.69 -37.76 -27.07
C ILE A 8 26.83 -37.09 -25.99
N SER A 9 26.81 -37.69 -24.80
CA SER A 9 26.17 -37.13 -23.61
C SER A 9 26.96 -35.91 -23.13
N SER A 10 26.44 -34.71 -23.36
CA SER A 10 26.94 -33.49 -22.72
C SER A 10 26.70 -33.56 -21.20
N PRO A 11 27.71 -33.32 -20.35
CA PRO A 11 27.52 -33.30 -18.92
C PRO A 11 26.66 -32.10 -18.53
N CYS A 12 25.57 -32.39 -17.83
CA CYS A 12 24.70 -31.40 -17.20
C CYS A 12 25.54 -30.47 -16.30
N PRO A 13 25.49 -29.13 -16.47
CA PRO A 13 26.23 -28.24 -15.59
C PRO A 13 25.63 -28.34 -14.19
N LYS A 14 26.40 -28.93 -13.27
CA LYS A 14 26.09 -29.00 -11.84
C LYS A 14 25.79 -27.58 -11.36
N ALA A 15 24.62 -27.41 -10.75
CA ALA A 15 24.23 -26.17 -10.10
C ALA A 15 25.36 -25.70 -9.18
N LEU A 16 25.85 -24.47 -9.43
CA LEU A 16 26.79 -23.81 -8.54
C LEU A 16 26.12 -23.69 -7.16
N PRO A 17 26.80 -24.10 -6.06
CA PRO A 17 26.26 -23.92 -4.73
C PRO A 17 26.01 -22.43 -4.52
N ILE A 18 24.81 -22.12 -4.02
CA ILE A 18 24.25 -20.77 -3.85
C ILE A 18 25.26 -19.80 -3.18
N ASN A 19 26.16 -20.32 -2.33
CA ASN A 19 27.18 -19.55 -1.64
C ASN A 19 28.31 -19.00 -2.53
N ALA A 20 28.60 -19.59 -3.70
CA ALA A 20 29.61 -19.08 -4.62
C ALA A 20 29.10 -17.89 -5.45
N ALA A 21 27.80 -17.89 -5.79
CA ALA A 21 27.16 -16.73 -6.42
C ALA A 21 27.14 -15.54 -5.45
N THR A 22 26.81 -15.76 -4.17
CA THR A 22 26.81 -14.72 -3.14
C THR A 22 28.19 -14.09 -2.90
N GLN A 23 29.28 -14.86 -3.01
CA GLN A 23 30.64 -14.33 -2.83
C GLN A 23 31.16 -13.52 -4.02
N VAL A 24 30.78 -13.84 -5.25
CA VAL A 24 31.09 -12.97 -6.40
C VAL A 24 30.34 -11.63 -6.27
N PHE A 25 29.11 -11.65 -5.76
CA PHE A 25 28.32 -10.44 -5.48
C PHE A 25 28.85 -9.56 -4.35
N GLN A 26 29.67 -10.09 -3.43
CA GLN A 26 30.23 -9.31 -2.31
C GLN A 26 31.54 -8.61 -2.65
N ASN A 27 32.30 -9.08 -3.65
CA ASN A 27 33.64 -8.57 -3.97
C ASN A 27 33.80 -7.89 -5.34
N THR A 28 32.75 -7.82 -6.17
CA THR A 28 32.74 -6.92 -7.33
C THR A 28 32.18 -5.54 -6.97
N PHE A 29 32.79 -4.52 -7.58
CA PHE A 29 32.55 -3.05 -7.61
C PHE A 29 31.15 -2.46 -7.33
N LEU A 30 30.11 -3.26 -7.16
CA LEU A 30 28.73 -2.87 -7.02
C LEU A 30 28.07 -3.78 -5.99
N ARG A 31 28.01 -3.31 -4.74
CA ARG A 31 26.99 -3.75 -3.77
C ARG A 31 25.64 -3.84 -4.51
N PRO A 32 24.76 -4.79 -4.14
CA PRO A 32 23.36 -4.68 -4.54
C PRO A 32 22.90 -3.29 -4.16
N LEU A 33 22.69 -2.43 -5.17
CA LEU A 33 22.04 -1.14 -5.00
C LEU A 33 20.57 -1.49 -4.74
N ILE A 34 20.29 -1.90 -3.51
CA ILE A 34 19.02 -1.65 -2.87
C ILE A 34 18.94 -0.12 -2.85
N PHE A 35 18.33 0.46 -3.89
CA PHE A 35 18.22 1.89 -4.07
C PHE A 35 17.28 2.47 -3.00
N ASN A 36 17.82 2.64 -1.79
CA ASN A 36 17.18 3.42 -0.74
C ASN A 36 17.55 4.91 -0.82
N GLN A 37 18.33 5.37 -1.80
CA GLN A 37 18.80 6.77 -1.85
C GLN A 37 19.01 7.24 -3.30
N LEU A 38 18.12 8.09 -3.79
CA LEU A 38 18.27 8.76 -5.09
C LEU A 38 18.12 10.28 -4.95
N ASP A 39 19.09 11.00 -4.35
CA ASP A 39 19.14 12.47 -4.41
C ASP A 39 19.46 13.01 -5.83
N ARG A 40 19.39 14.34 -6.05
CA ARG A 40 19.69 14.96 -7.37
C ARG A 40 21.12 14.65 -7.83
N GLN A 41 22.07 14.52 -6.91
CA GLN A 41 23.43 14.12 -7.19
C GLN A 41 23.50 12.63 -7.53
N SER A 42 22.70 11.77 -6.89
CA SER A 42 22.53 10.36 -7.22
C SER A 42 21.82 10.16 -8.56
N LEU A 43 20.91 11.04 -8.98
CA LEU A 43 20.31 11.02 -10.33
C LEU A 43 21.33 11.45 -11.39
N ILE A 44 22.17 12.46 -11.12
CA ILE A 44 23.28 12.86 -11.99
C ILE A 44 24.36 11.76 -12.02
N ASN A 45 24.70 11.16 -10.88
CA ASN A 45 25.62 10.05 -10.75
C ASN A 45 25.05 8.82 -11.46
N TYR A 46 23.75 8.56 -11.36
CA TYR A 46 23.04 7.49 -12.07
C TYR A 46 23.06 7.71 -13.58
N LYS A 47 22.75 8.91 -14.07
CA LYS A 47 22.92 9.27 -15.48
C LYS A 47 24.39 9.16 -15.92
N THR A 48 25.33 9.44 -15.03
CA THR A 48 26.78 9.30 -15.27
C THR A 48 27.22 7.83 -15.25
N LEU A 49 26.62 6.99 -14.40
CA LEU A 49 26.91 5.57 -14.21
C LEU A 49 26.30 4.73 -15.34
N ILE A 50 25.10 5.11 -15.80
CA ILE A 50 24.51 4.69 -17.08
C ILE A 50 25.47 5.01 -18.23
N LYS A 51 25.97 6.25 -18.31
CA LYS A 51 26.94 6.66 -19.35
C LYS A 51 28.30 5.96 -19.23
N ARG A 52 28.70 5.52 -18.04
CA ARG A 52 29.94 4.76 -17.77
C ARG A 52 29.77 3.26 -17.93
N CYS A 53 28.55 2.75 -18.06
CA CYS A 53 28.29 1.35 -18.30
C CYS A 53 28.63 1.05 -19.77
N CYS A 54 29.84 0.56 -20.02
CA CYS A 54 30.30 0.23 -21.38
C CYS A 54 29.54 -0.96 -22.01
N SER A 55 28.78 -1.73 -21.21
CA SER A 55 27.97 -2.86 -21.66
C SER A 55 26.48 -2.52 -21.56
N ALA A 56 25.83 -2.36 -22.71
CA ALA A 56 24.41 -2.08 -22.81
C ALA A 56 23.55 -3.22 -22.22
N GLU A 57 23.97 -4.48 -22.43
CA GLU A 57 23.28 -5.66 -21.91
C GLU A 57 23.24 -5.68 -20.37
N ARG A 58 24.38 -5.42 -19.72
CA ARG A 58 24.44 -5.37 -18.24
C ARG A 58 23.56 -4.26 -17.71
N LEU A 59 23.59 -3.08 -18.34
CA LEU A 59 22.73 -1.97 -17.96
C LEU A 59 21.24 -2.36 -18.05
N GLN A 60 20.80 -2.98 -19.15
CA GLN A 60 19.42 -3.42 -19.29
C GLN A 60 19.01 -4.44 -18.22
N LEU A 61 19.89 -5.37 -17.86
CA LEU A 61 19.64 -6.31 -16.76
C LEU A 61 19.42 -5.59 -15.42
N TYR A 62 20.24 -4.57 -15.12
CA TYR A 62 20.06 -3.78 -13.89
C TYR A 62 18.76 -2.98 -13.90
N LEU A 63 18.43 -2.34 -15.02
CA LEU A 63 17.19 -1.58 -15.17
C LEU A 63 15.95 -2.47 -15.07
N GLY A 64 16.03 -3.66 -15.68
CA GLY A 64 14.98 -4.69 -15.59
C GLY A 64 14.86 -5.33 -14.20
N ALA A 65 15.88 -5.25 -13.35
CA ALA A 65 15.79 -5.76 -11.98
C ALA A 65 15.00 -4.82 -11.04
N VAL A 66 14.79 -3.56 -11.44
CA VAL A 66 14.05 -2.59 -10.62
C VAL A 66 12.55 -2.81 -10.78
N HIS A 67 11.87 -3.12 -9.66
CA HIS A 67 10.42 -3.34 -9.59
C HIS A 67 9.67 -2.19 -8.90
N THR A 68 10.37 -1.43 -8.07
CA THR A 68 9.83 -0.29 -7.31
C THR A 68 10.87 0.81 -7.21
N VAL A 69 10.44 2.06 -7.39
CA VAL A 69 11.26 3.25 -7.17
C VAL A 69 10.80 3.93 -5.88
N ASP A 70 11.69 4.08 -4.90
CA ASP A 70 11.37 4.71 -3.62
C ASP A 70 12.01 6.08 -3.49
N LEU A 71 11.17 7.10 -3.31
CA LEU A 71 11.55 8.50 -3.17
C LEU A 71 11.52 8.98 -1.70
N SER A 72 11.23 8.12 -0.73
CA SER A 72 11.01 8.51 0.68
C SER A 72 12.24 9.14 1.33
N HIS A 73 13.44 8.81 0.86
CA HIS A 73 14.69 9.36 1.37
C HIS A 73 15.11 10.68 0.68
N LEU A 74 14.27 11.22 -0.21
CA LEU A 74 14.55 12.47 -0.90
C LEU A 74 14.24 13.71 -0.07
N THR A 75 15.28 14.53 0.14
CA THR A 75 15.16 15.84 0.78
C THR A 75 14.40 16.87 -0.06
N ARG A 76 14.42 16.73 -1.39
CA ARG A 76 13.64 17.58 -2.31
C ARG A 76 12.41 16.85 -2.82
N THR A 77 11.26 17.51 -2.70
CA THR A 77 10.00 17.02 -3.28
C THR A 77 10.06 17.09 -4.80
N ILE A 78 10.00 15.94 -5.45
CA ILE A 78 9.74 15.83 -6.89
C ILE A 78 8.22 15.89 -7.08
N GLN A 79 7.75 16.77 -7.95
CA GLN A 79 6.32 16.89 -8.25
C GLN A 79 5.78 15.60 -8.88
N ILE A 80 4.56 15.23 -8.51
CA ILE A 80 3.89 13.98 -8.93
C ILE A 80 3.77 13.88 -10.45
N THR A 81 3.59 15.01 -11.14
CA THR A 81 3.58 15.09 -12.62
C THR A 81 4.77 14.41 -13.29
N TYR A 82 5.94 14.39 -12.65
CA TYR A 82 7.17 13.80 -13.21
C TYR A 82 7.40 12.34 -12.81
N TRP A 83 6.55 11.76 -11.96
CA TRP A 83 6.78 10.41 -11.44
C TRP A 83 6.65 9.33 -12.53
N GLY A 84 5.83 9.56 -13.56
CA GLY A 84 5.77 8.70 -14.74
C GLY A 84 7.11 8.63 -15.49
N GLU A 85 7.69 9.78 -15.79
CA GLU A 85 8.99 9.89 -16.48
C GLU A 85 10.14 9.23 -15.69
N LEU A 86 10.06 9.24 -14.35
CA LEU A 86 11.04 8.56 -13.51
C LEU A 86 10.99 7.03 -13.63
N LEU A 87 9.85 6.47 -14.04
CA LEU A 87 9.68 5.04 -14.26
C LEU A 87 10.11 4.58 -15.66
N ASP A 88 10.19 5.48 -16.64
CA ASP A 88 10.53 5.14 -18.04
C ASP A 88 11.82 4.32 -18.20
N PRO A 89 12.92 4.63 -17.49
CA PRO A 89 14.15 3.86 -17.63
C PRO A 89 14.07 2.43 -17.09
N PHE A 90 13.05 2.09 -16.29
CA PHE A 90 12.98 0.84 -15.54
C PHE A 90 11.83 -0.03 -16.07
N PRO A 91 11.99 -0.84 -17.12
CA PRO A 91 10.86 -1.48 -17.82
C PRO A 91 9.96 -2.35 -16.92
N ASN A 92 10.51 -2.94 -15.86
CA ASN A 92 9.78 -3.80 -14.94
C ASN A 92 9.27 -3.09 -13.68
N ALA A 93 9.60 -1.81 -13.49
CA ALA A 93 9.13 -1.07 -12.34
C ALA A 93 7.63 -0.82 -12.48
N LYS A 94 6.82 -1.29 -11.52
CA LYS A 94 5.36 -1.10 -11.55
C LYS A 94 4.89 -0.01 -10.61
N VAL A 95 5.73 0.39 -9.67
CA VAL A 95 5.37 1.31 -8.60
C VAL A 95 6.49 2.31 -8.37
N ILE A 96 6.12 3.56 -8.18
CA ILE A 96 6.96 4.59 -7.57
C ILE A 96 6.25 5.11 -6.33
N ARG A 97 6.97 5.23 -5.21
CA ARG A 97 6.39 5.60 -3.92
C ARG A 97 7.18 6.69 -3.23
N ARG A 98 6.51 7.45 -2.38
CA ARG A 98 7.12 8.38 -1.44
C ARG A 98 6.31 8.41 -0.15
N TYR A 99 6.93 8.06 0.96
CA TYR A 99 6.23 7.92 2.24
C TYR A 99 4.98 7.02 2.08
N ASN A 100 3.81 7.61 2.29
CA ASN A 100 2.53 6.93 2.20
C ASN A 100 1.85 7.13 0.85
N GLU A 101 2.46 7.77 -0.14
CA GLU A 101 1.89 8.00 -1.48
C GLU A 101 2.55 7.09 -2.52
N PHE A 102 1.80 6.61 -3.52
CA PHE A 102 2.37 5.82 -4.60
C PHE A 102 1.64 6.01 -5.93
N VAL A 103 2.38 5.89 -7.02
CA VAL A 103 1.84 5.75 -8.37
C VAL A 103 2.12 4.33 -8.83
N SER A 104 1.07 3.60 -9.19
CA SER A 104 1.22 2.36 -9.94
C SER A 104 1.07 2.64 -11.43
N ARG A 105 1.83 1.91 -12.25
CA ARG A 105 1.65 1.90 -13.70
C ARG A 105 1.29 0.50 -14.19
N GLU A 106 0.36 0.44 -15.12
CA GLU A 106 -0.08 -0.79 -15.76
C GLU A 106 0.19 -0.70 -17.26
N TYR A 107 0.74 -1.79 -17.80
CA TYR A 107 1.04 -1.91 -19.22
C TYR A 107 -0.18 -2.46 -19.94
N HIS A 108 -0.70 -1.73 -20.92
CA HIS A 108 -1.70 -2.27 -21.84
C HIS A 108 -1.03 -2.56 -23.18
N PRO A 109 -0.94 -3.83 -23.59
CA PRO A 109 -0.55 -4.16 -24.96
C PRO A 109 -1.61 -3.57 -25.89
N CYS A 110 -1.23 -2.59 -26.72
CA CYS A 110 -2.09 -2.12 -27.79
C CYS A 110 -2.00 -3.10 -28.97
N ASP A 111 -3.15 -3.60 -29.42
CA ASP A 111 -3.24 -4.60 -30.50
C ASP A 111 -2.97 -4.05 -31.91
N SER A 112 -2.67 -2.75 -32.07
CA SER A 112 -2.55 -2.15 -33.40
C SER A 112 -1.66 -0.92 -33.45
N SER A 113 -0.36 -1.11 -33.77
CA SER A 113 0.60 -0.09 -34.24
C SER A 113 0.84 1.19 -33.42
N SER A 114 0.07 1.46 -32.36
CA SER A 114 0.31 2.55 -31.43
C SER A 114 1.32 2.12 -30.38
N GLU A 115 2.23 3.03 -30.04
CA GLU A 115 3.18 2.87 -28.94
C GLU A 115 2.47 2.37 -27.69
N ALA A 116 3.13 1.45 -26.98
CA ALA A 116 2.62 0.91 -25.74
C ALA A 116 2.20 2.03 -24.78
N LYS A 117 0.95 2.00 -24.33
CA LYS A 117 0.42 3.02 -23.43
C LYS A 117 0.39 2.50 -22.00
N PHE A 118 1.10 3.20 -21.12
CA PHE A 118 0.95 3.01 -19.69
C PHE A 118 -0.27 3.76 -19.18
N THR A 119 -1.04 3.14 -18.30
CA THR A 119 -2.02 3.83 -17.45
C THR A 119 -1.43 3.98 -16.06
N TYR A 120 -1.71 5.13 -15.42
CA TYR A 120 -1.18 5.45 -14.11
C TYR A 120 -2.33 5.59 -13.11
N THR A 121 -2.14 5.05 -11.91
CA THR A 121 -3.04 5.24 -10.77
C THR A 121 -2.28 5.84 -9.62
N TYR A 122 -2.64 7.07 -9.23
CA TYR A 122 -2.10 7.75 -8.06
C TYR A 122 -2.91 7.41 -6.82
N SER A 123 -2.27 6.79 -5.83
CA SER A 123 -2.88 6.48 -4.55
C SER A 123 -2.28 7.28 -3.41
N TYR A 124 -3.14 7.90 -2.62
CA TYR A 124 -2.76 8.78 -1.52
C TYR A 124 -3.66 8.59 -0.29
N PRO A 125 -3.12 8.80 0.92
CA PRO A 125 -3.91 8.79 2.14
C PRO A 125 -4.77 10.06 2.22
N HIS A 126 -5.99 9.92 2.71
CA HIS A 126 -6.88 11.05 2.97
C HIS A 126 -7.61 10.83 4.29
N ALA A 127 -7.45 11.77 5.22
CA ALA A 127 -8.20 11.77 6.48
C ALA A 127 -9.35 12.75 6.38
N GLU A 128 -10.54 12.31 6.75
CA GLU A 128 -11.74 13.14 6.78
C GLU A 128 -12.56 12.90 8.04
N ARG A 129 -13.43 13.86 8.33
CA ARG A 129 -14.38 13.78 9.45
C ARG A 129 -15.63 13.03 8.99
N LEU A 130 -16.06 12.05 9.76
CA LEU A 130 -17.28 11.30 9.52
C LEU A 130 -18.48 12.07 10.09
N PHE A 131 -19.40 12.46 9.21
CA PHE A 131 -20.67 13.08 9.56
C PHE A 131 -21.83 12.10 9.44
N LEU A 132 -22.88 12.29 10.26
CA LEU A 132 -24.12 11.52 10.19
C LEU A 132 -24.86 11.74 8.87
N SER A 133 -24.88 12.98 8.38
CA SER A 133 -25.58 13.34 7.15
C SER A 133 -24.62 13.32 5.94
N PRO A 134 -24.97 12.63 4.84
CA PRO A 134 -24.22 12.73 3.58
C PRO A 134 -24.13 14.15 3.05
N SER A 135 -25.11 15.02 3.34
CA SER A 135 -25.12 16.42 2.87
C SER A 135 -24.02 17.28 3.47
N GLU A 136 -23.45 16.86 4.61
CA GLU A 136 -22.36 17.56 5.29
C GLU A 136 -20.98 17.06 4.82
N GLN A 137 -20.95 15.91 4.13
CA GLN A 137 -19.74 15.35 3.55
C GLN A 137 -19.39 16.11 2.28
N LYS A 138 -18.39 16.98 2.38
CA LYS A 138 -17.83 17.66 1.20
C LYS A 138 -16.99 16.66 0.42
N HIS A 139 -17.20 16.57 -0.89
CA HIS A 139 -16.27 15.85 -1.75
C HIS A 139 -14.88 16.48 -1.61
N PRO A 140 -13.85 15.69 -1.24
CA PRO A 140 -12.51 16.21 -1.11
C PRO A 140 -12.00 16.70 -2.47
N LEU A 141 -11.25 17.80 -2.44
CA LEU A 141 -10.56 18.29 -3.63
C LEU A 141 -9.41 17.34 -3.98
N SER A 142 -9.29 16.99 -5.25
CA SER A 142 -8.12 16.26 -5.75
C SER A 142 -6.82 16.99 -5.41
N PRO A 143 -5.75 16.28 -5.04
CA PRO A 143 -4.44 16.89 -4.83
C PRO A 143 -3.98 17.61 -6.11
N ALA A 144 -3.36 18.78 -5.93
CA ALA A 144 -2.86 19.57 -7.05
C ALA A 144 -1.66 18.90 -7.73
N GLY A 145 -1.53 19.09 -9.04
CA GLY A 145 -0.38 18.60 -9.80
C GLY A 145 -0.41 17.11 -10.13
N ILE A 146 -1.59 16.48 -10.10
CA ILE A 146 -1.80 15.14 -10.68
C ILE A 146 -2.24 15.33 -12.14
N PRO A 147 -1.61 14.65 -13.12
CA PRO A 147 -2.06 14.68 -14.51
C PRO A 147 -3.52 14.22 -14.66
N CYS A 148 -4.30 14.91 -15.51
CA CYS A 148 -5.74 14.67 -15.66
C CYS A 148 -6.10 13.28 -16.19
N ASP A 149 -5.18 12.62 -16.87
CA ASP A 149 -5.33 11.27 -17.44
C ASP A 149 -5.01 10.15 -16.44
N TRP A 150 -4.50 10.50 -15.25
CA TRP A 150 -4.21 9.53 -14.20
C TRP A 150 -5.45 9.22 -13.38
N LYS A 151 -5.66 7.93 -13.11
CA LYS A 151 -6.67 7.51 -12.13
C LYS A 151 -6.21 7.94 -10.74
N GLN A 152 -7.15 8.39 -9.92
CA GLN A 152 -6.89 8.72 -8.53
C GLN A 152 -7.57 7.68 -7.64
N PHE A 153 -6.85 7.20 -6.64
CA PHE A 153 -7.34 6.19 -5.71
C PHE A 153 -7.11 6.64 -4.26
N ARG A 154 -8.20 6.92 -3.53
CA ARG A 154 -8.13 7.47 -2.18
C ARG A 154 -8.13 6.37 -1.13
N ARG A 155 -7.17 6.44 -0.21
CA ARG A 155 -7.15 5.59 0.98
C ARG A 155 -7.66 6.39 2.16
N VAL A 156 -8.90 6.13 2.53
CA VAL A 156 -9.67 6.99 3.43
C VAL A 156 -9.47 6.56 4.88
N THR A 157 -9.18 7.53 5.74
CA THR A 157 -9.22 7.41 7.20
C THR A 157 -10.40 8.23 7.71
N LEU A 158 -11.38 7.55 8.31
CA LEU A 158 -12.59 8.18 8.82
C LEU A 158 -12.44 8.49 10.31
N ASN A 159 -12.57 9.78 10.66
CA ASN A 159 -12.50 10.25 12.05
C ASN A 159 -13.90 10.61 12.55
N ALA A 160 -14.41 9.86 13.51
CA ALA A 160 -15.69 10.07 14.15
C ALA A 160 -15.50 10.78 15.50
N TYR A 161 -16.11 11.96 15.65
CA TYR A 161 -16.02 12.74 16.88
C TYR A 161 -17.33 12.70 17.66
N HIS A 162 -17.26 12.58 18.97
CA HIS A 162 -18.41 12.41 19.86
C HIS A 162 -19.48 13.49 19.63
N SER A 163 -19.05 14.74 19.48
CA SER A 163 -19.91 15.90 19.21
C SER A 163 -20.82 15.77 17.98
N ASP A 164 -20.44 14.98 16.97
CA ASP A 164 -21.29 14.73 15.79
C ASP A 164 -22.34 13.64 16.04
N PHE A 165 -22.08 12.77 17.01
CA PHE A 165 -22.91 11.62 17.37
C PHE A 165 -23.69 11.82 18.68
N GLU A 166 -23.49 12.95 19.38
CA GLU A 166 -24.19 13.33 20.62
C GLU A 166 -25.67 13.72 20.42
N LYS A 167 -26.11 14.06 19.20
CA LYS A 167 -27.45 14.65 19.00
C LYS A 167 -28.61 13.69 19.37
N GLN A 168 -29.63 14.30 19.97
CA GLN A 168 -30.73 13.75 20.79
C GLN A 168 -31.59 12.67 20.11
N GLY A 169 -31.68 11.50 20.75
CA GLY A 169 -32.58 10.39 20.41
C GLY A 169 -32.29 9.14 21.25
N GLU A 170 -33.16 8.12 21.18
CA GLU A 170 -32.99 6.82 21.86
C GLU A 170 -32.02 5.87 21.13
N GLU A 171 -31.56 6.21 19.92
CA GLU A 171 -30.69 5.35 19.13
C GLU A 171 -29.25 5.31 19.65
N ASN A 172 -28.73 4.09 19.80
CA ASN A 172 -27.37 3.80 20.21
C ASN A 172 -26.35 4.52 19.28
N PRO A 173 -25.40 5.30 19.82
CA PRO A 173 -24.33 5.95 19.05
C PRO A 173 -23.58 5.01 18.09
N GLY A 174 -23.41 3.73 18.46
CA GLY A 174 -22.76 2.73 17.62
C GLY A 174 -23.53 2.42 16.32
N GLU A 175 -24.86 2.35 16.37
CA GLU A 175 -25.67 2.09 15.16
C GLU A 175 -25.69 3.27 14.20
N ARG A 176 -25.66 4.48 14.75
CA ARG A 176 -25.52 5.71 13.96
C ARG A 176 -24.15 5.79 13.30
N TRP A 177 -23.10 5.39 13.99
CA TRP A 177 -21.75 5.26 13.44
C TRP A 177 -21.68 4.22 12.31
N ASN A 178 -22.24 3.02 12.52
CA ASN A 178 -22.33 1.96 11.51
C ASN A 178 -23.01 2.48 10.24
N SER A 179 -24.18 3.11 10.39
CA SER A 179 -24.93 3.70 9.28
C SER A 179 -24.13 4.78 8.55
N ALA A 180 -23.45 5.67 9.28
CA ALA A 180 -22.65 6.75 8.70
C ALA A 180 -21.48 6.21 7.87
N ILE A 181 -20.73 5.22 8.38
CA ILE A 181 -19.63 4.59 7.63
C ILE A 181 -20.15 3.89 6.39
N ILE A 182 -21.19 3.06 6.53
CA ILE A 182 -21.74 2.31 5.41
C ILE A 182 -22.26 3.24 4.32
N ASN A 183 -22.89 4.36 4.69
CA ASN A 183 -23.36 5.36 3.73
C ASN A 183 -22.20 6.11 3.07
N ARG A 184 -21.17 6.50 3.83
CA ARG A 184 -19.99 7.19 3.28
C ARG A 184 -19.26 6.32 2.25
N MET A 185 -19.10 5.04 2.54
CA MET A 185 -18.37 4.10 1.69
C MET A 185 -19.22 3.56 0.53
N GLN A 186 -20.52 3.86 0.44
CA GLN A 186 -21.38 3.43 -0.68
C GLN A 186 -21.09 4.16 -2.00
N TYR A 187 -20.36 5.27 -1.97
CA TYR A 187 -19.98 6.04 -3.16
C TYR A 187 -18.47 6.01 -3.39
N PRO A 188 -17.86 4.83 -3.64
CA PRO A 188 -16.43 4.71 -3.80
C PRO A 188 -16.04 5.24 -5.19
N ASP A 189 -15.74 6.53 -5.28
CA ASP A 189 -15.02 7.13 -6.40
C ASP A 189 -13.54 6.69 -6.37
N GLY A 190 -13.31 5.38 -6.50
CA GLY A 190 -11.99 4.75 -6.35
C GLY A 190 -11.44 4.88 -4.93
N GLU A 191 -12.24 4.54 -3.91
CA GLU A 191 -11.85 4.69 -2.51
C GLU A 191 -11.81 3.35 -1.77
N GLU A 192 -10.88 3.20 -0.82
CA GLU A 192 -10.87 2.11 0.16
C GLU A 192 -10.73 2.67 1.58
N LEU A 193 -11.34 1.99 2.55
CA LEU A 193 -11.19 2.32 3.96
C LEU A 193 -9.84 1.79 4.46
N GLU A 194 -8.91 2.68 4.74
CA GLU A 194 -7.57 2.38 5.28
C GLU A 194 -7.51 2.62 6.80
N GLY A 195 -8.35 3.52 7.34
CA GLY A 195 -8.30 3.85 8.77
C GLY A 195 -9.65 4.21 9.38
N ILE A 196 -9.79 3.88 10.66
CA ILE A 196 -10.89 4.31 11.53
C ILE A 196 -10.30 4.94 12.78
N SER A 197 -10.79 6.12 13.14
CA SER A 197 -10.58 6.73 14.45
C SER A 197 -11.92 7.17 15.04
N ALA A 198 -12.19 6.79 16.29
CA ALA A 198 -13.37 7.22 17.02
C ALA A 198 -12.97 7.63 18.45
N ASP A 199 -13.34 8.85 18.86
CA ASP A 199 -13.02 9.39 20.19
C ASP A 199 -14.05 9.00 21.27
N PHE A 200 -15.10 8.28 20.90
CA PHE A 200 -16.16 7.81 21.79
C PHE A 200 -16.28 6.28 21.74
N PRO A 201 -16.81 5.64 22.80
CA PRO A 201 -16.91 4.19 22.86
C PRO A 201 -17.92 3.67 21.84
N ILE A 202 -17.48 2.76 20.98
CA ILE A 202 -18.30 2.02 20.03
C ILE A 202 -18.12 0.53 20.32
N PRO A 203 -19.19 -0.25 20.51
CA PRO A 203 -19.06 -1.70 20.70
C PRO A 203 -18.27 -2.34 19.55
N ASN A 204 -17.24 -3.14 19.85
CA ASN A 204 -16.39 -3.75 18.82
C ASN A 204 -17.18 -4.71 17.94
N ARG A 205 -18.26 -5.30 18.46
CA ARG A 205 -19.20 -6.08 17.66
C ARG A 205 -19.75 -5.28 16.48
N ILE A 206 -20.16 -4.04 16.71
CA ILE A 206 -20.68 -3.14 15.68
C ILE A 206 -19.58 -2.77 14.69
N VAL A 207 -18.37 -2.49 15.16
CA VAL A 207 -17.21 -2.22 14.30
C VAL A 207 -16.93 -3.41 13.39
N LEU A 208 -16.84 -4.61 13.96
CA LEU A 208 -16.60 -5.86 13.23
C LEU A 208 -17.67 -6.13 12.17
N ASP A 209 -18.95 -6.04 12.53
CA ASP A 209 -20.05 -6.29 11.60
C ASP A 209 -20.07 -5.24 10.48
N THR A 210 -19.70 -3.99 10.77
CA THR A 210 -19.52 -2.92 9.76
C THR A 210 -18.39 -3.25 8.79
N LEU A 211 -17.22 -3.63 9.31
CA LEU A 211 -16.06 -3.95 8.48
C LEU A 211 -16.27 -5.18 7.61
N ARG A 212 -16.95 -6.21 8.12
CA ARG A 212 -17.36 -7.39 7.33
C ARG A 212 -18.24 -6.99 6.14
N LYS A 213 -19.20 -6.09 6.33
CA LYS A 213 -20.06 -5.58 5.24
C LYS A 213 -19.26 -4.82 4.19
N LEU A 214 -18.24 -4.05 4.60
CA LEU A 214 -17.36 -3.33 3.67
C LEU A 214 -16.39 -4.27 2.93
N ASP A 215 -15.89 -5.30 3.61
CA ASP A 215 -15.00 -6.31 3.04
C ASP A 215 -15.70 -7.13 1.96
N GLN A 216 -16.95 -7.53 2.20
CA GLN A 216 -17.80 -8.16 1.18
C GLN A 216 -17.97 -7.31 -0.10
N LYS A 217 -17.79 -6.00 0.00
CA LYS A 217 -17.83 -5.05 -1.14
C LYS A 217 -16.43 -4.73 -1.70
N GLY A 218 -15.37 -5.31 -1.15
CA GLY A 218 -13.99 -5.03 -1.54
C GLY A 218 -13.48 -3.65 -1.11
N LEU A 219 -14.13 -3.00 -0.14
CA LEU A 219 -13.83 -1.64 0.30
C LEU A 219 -13.04 -1.58 1.62
N CYS A 220 -12.73 -2.72 2.22
CA CYS A 220 -12.09 -2.82 3.53
C CYS A 220 -10.62 -3.22 3.38
N LYS A 221 -9.70 -2.31 3.67
CA LYS A 221 -8.27 -2.61 3.89
C LYS A 221 -7.75 -1.83 5.09
N VAL A 222 -8.44 -1.97 6.22
CA VAL A 222 -8.12 -1.22 7.44
C VAL A 222 -6.72 -1.60 7.92
N LYS A 223 -5.83 -0.61 7.95
CA LYS A 223 -4.48 -0.67 8.50
C LYS A 223 -4.36 0.06 9.83
N GLN A 224 -5.26 1.02 10.08
CA GLN A 224 -5.24 1.86 11.26
C GLN A 224 -6.58 1.77 11.98
N LEU A 225 -6.55 1.39 13.25
CA LEU A 225 -7.71 1.32 14.10
C LEU A 225 -7.43 2.07 15.40
N HIS A 226 -8.19 3.14 15.64
CA HIS A 226 -8.15 3.89 16.88
C HIS A 226 -9.56 3.91 17.49
N LEU A 227 -9.74 3.16 18.58
CA LEU A 227 -11.03 2.98 19.24
C LEU A 227 -10.94 3.33 20.72
N ASN A 228 -12.01 3.91 21.26
CA ASN A 228 -12.15 4.15 22.69
C ASN A 228 -13.01 3.05 23.35
N SER A 229 -12.75 1.79 23.00
CA SER A 229 -13.48 0.61 23.49
C SER A 229 -12.63 -0.66 23.47
N SER A 230 -12.89 -1.54 24.43
CA SER A 230 -12.10 -2.74 24.71
C SER A 230 -12.98 -3.88 25.26
N ASP A 231 -14.12 -4.12 24.60
CA ASP A 231 -15.06 -5.18 24.98
C ASP A 231 -14.64 -6.60 24.51
N GLN A 232 -15.45 -7.61 24.86
CA GLN A 232 -15.20 -9.03 24.57
C GLN A 232 -14.99 -9.37 23.08
N ASP A 233 -15.50 -8.54 22.16
CA ASP A 233 -15.45 -8.78 20.72
C ASP A 233 -14.16 -8.23 20.08
N LEU A 234 -13.29 -7.55 20.85
CA LEU A 234 -12.03 -6.96 20.36
C LEU A 234 -11.15 -8.01 19.66
N PHE A 235 -11.01 -9.21 20.23
CA PHE A 235 -10.15 -10.25 19.64
C PHE A 235 -10.69 -10.79 18.32
N GLU A 236 -12.02 -10.89 18.17
CA GLU A 236 -12.61 -11.30 16.90
C GLU A 236 -12.36 -10.22 15.83
N LEU A 237 -12.46 -8.95 16.21
CA LEU A 237 -12.10 -7.80 15.37
C LEU A 237 -10.63 -7.82 14.94
N LEU A 238 -9.70 -8.02 15.89
CA LEU A 238 -8.27 -8.08 15.58
C LEU A 238 -7.91 -9.30 14.73
N SER A 239 -8.52 -10.46 15.00
CA SER A 239 -8.32 -11.66 14.18
C SER A 239 -8.77 -11.41 12.74
N PHE A 240 -9.89 -10.73 12.55
CA PHE A 240 -10.40 -10.36 11.23
C PHE A 240 -9.44 -9.41 10.48
N LEU A 241 -8.85 -8.43 11.18
CA LEU A 241 -7.96 -7.43 10.59
C LEU A 241 -6.46 -7.82 10.57
N SER A 242 -6.10 -8.97 11.13
CA SER A 242 -4.71 -9.39 11.37
C SER A 242 -3.79 -9.31 10.15
N SER A 243 -4.32 -9.52 8.94
CA SER A 243 -3.53 -9.49 7.71
C SER A 243 -3.24 -8.08 7.17
N THR A 244 -3.99 -7.07 7.62
CA THR A 244 -3.90 -5.69 7.11
C THR A 244 -3.55 -4.67 8.19
N LEU A 245 -3.88 -4.93 9.44
CA LEU A 245 -3.70 -4.00 10.56
C LEU A 245 -2.21 -3.77 10.86
N THR A 246 -1.78 -2.51 10.79
CA THR A 246 -0.40 -2.08 11.12
C THR A 246 -0.34 -1.19 12.35
N THR A 247 -1.47 -0.60 12.74
CA THR A 247 -1.55 0.35 13.85
C THR A 247 -2.86 0.14 14.60
N LEU A 248 -2.75 -0.14 15.89
CA LEU A 248 -3.86 -0.27 16.82
C LEU A 248 -3.63 0.71 17.97
N ASP A 249 -4.59 1.58 18.22
CA ASP A 249 -4.66 2.39 19.43
C ASP A 249 -6.01 2.14 20.09
N THR A 250 -5.99 1.66 21.33
CA THR A 250 -7.18 1.44 22.13
C THR A 250 -7.03 2.20 23.43
N HIS A 251 -7.84 3.24 23.62
CA HIS A 251 -7.92 3.93 24.91
C HIS A 251 -8.84 3.13 25.86
N ASP A 252 -8.53 3.16 27.16
CA ASP A 252 -9.17 2.37 28.21
C ASP A 252 -9.06 0.84 28.05
N LEU A 253 -7.83 0.31 27.99
CA LEU A 253 -7.57 -1.05 28.51
C LEU A 253 -7.60 -1.02 30.04
N ASP A 254 -8.75 -0.66 30.61
CA ASP A 254 -8.94 -0.79 32.04
C ASP A 254 -9.03 -2.29 32.36
N GLN A 255 -8.04 -2.82 33.07
CA GLN A 255 -7.89 -4.26 33.38
C GLN A 255 -9.13 -4.85 34.08
N ASN A 256 -10.01 -4.00 34.62
CA ASN A 256 -11.24 -4.39 35.29
C ASN A 256 -12.47 -4.44 34.36
N SER A 257 -12.41 -3.78 33.20
CA SER A 257 -13.52 -3.65 32.24
C SER A 257 -13.48 -4.72 31.17
N CYS A 258 -12.27 -5.16 30.82
CA CYS A 258 -12.04 -6.22 29.86
C CYS A 258 -11.80 -7.51 30.65
N ASN A 259 -12.66 -8.53 30.50
CA ASN A 259 -12.30 -9.92 30.84
C ASN A 259 -11.24 -10.48 29.85
N ILE A 260 -10.27 -9.64 29.48
CA ILE A 260 -9.23 -9.90 28.50
C ILE A 260 -7.92 -9.89 29.29
N ASP A 261 -7.36 -11.07 29.51
CA ASP A 261 -6.02 -11.18 30.09
C ASP A 261 -5.01 -10.62 29.07
N LEU A 262 -4.07 -9.80 29.51
CA LEU A 262 -2.96 -9.32 28.68
C LEU A 262 -2.18 -10.49 28.07
N GLN A 263 -2.17 -11.66 28.70
CA GLN A 263 -1.60 -12.88 28.13
C GLN A 263 -2.27 -13.30 26.82
N ASP A 264 -3.59 -13.15 26.67
CA ASP A 264 -4.31 -13.46 25.43
C ASP A 264 -3.89 -12.54 24.28
N LEU A 265 -3.49 -11.30 24.60
CA LEU A 265 -3.02 -10.30 23.65
C LEU A 265 -1.64 -10.67 23.08
N PHE A 266 -0.74 -11.22 23.91
CA PHE A 266 0.59 -11.66 23.48
C PHE A 266 0.62 -13.05 22.83
N ILE A 267 -0.39 -13.89 23.07
CA ILE A 267 -0.46 -15.25 22.48
C ILE A 267 -1.07 -15.22 21.07
N LYS A 268 -1.99 -14.28 20.79
CA LYS A 268 -2.75 -14.24 19.52
C LYS A 268 -2.19 -13.27 18.47
N ILE A 269 -1.31 -12.36 18.84
CA ILE A 269 -0.64 -11.46 17.89
C ILE A 269 0.75 -12.06 17.58
N PRO A 270 0.97 -12.64 16.38
CA PRO A 270 2.25 -13.24 16.00
C PRO A 270 3.39 -12.22 15.84
#